data_AF-A0A2V4E3D0-F1
#
_entry.id   AF-A0A2V4E3D0-F1
#
_cell.length_a   1.000
_cell.length_b   1.000
_cell.length_c   1.000
_cell.angle_alpha   90.00
_cell.angle_beta   90.00
_cell.angle_gamma   90.00
#
_symmetry.space_group_name_H-M   'P 1'
#
loop_
_entity.id
_entity.type
_entity.pdbx_description
1 polymer ?
#
loop_
_entity_poly.entity_id
_entity_poly.type
_entity_poly.pdbx_seq_one_letter_code
_entity_poly.pdbx_strand_id
1 'polypeptide(L)'
;MKRIILVVLIGFALSGCGDNEDTINSDKYLVGKWECKLEQFSAKDNNGKLSNYTKENEVISIEEYKLEEGKLYFKQDNAKDWVYKDNVSTINKINKYLGKTDTNNDKLGSIVIITSMFISSDKHFSIKEELFFKKKDIANKNEHIYSKIKSEGYCTKME
;
A
#
# COMPACT_ATOMS: atom_id res chain seq x y z
N MET A 1 55.87 -31.81 35.64
CA MET A 1 55.96 -30.73 34.63
C MET A 1 54.80 -30.87 33.66
N LYS A 2 54.24 -29.73 33.25
CA LYS A 2 53.06 -29.56 32.39
C LYS A 2 53.31 -30.05 30.96
N ARG A 3 52.29 -30.57 30.27
CA ARG A 3 51.65 -29.92 29.09
C ARG A 3 50.51 -30.80 28.51
N ILE A 4 49.36 -30.16 28.41
CA ILE A 4 48.12 -30.57 27.75
C ILE A 4 48.28 -30.32 26.24
N ILE A 5 47.84 -31.24 25.39
CA ILE A 5 47.61 -31.00 23.95
C ILE A 5 46.26 -31.67 23.62
N LEU A 6 45.15 -30.92 23.74
CA LEU A 6 44.45 -30.17 22.69
C LEU A 6 43.65 -31.06 21.71
N VAL A 7 42.37 -31.15 22.08
CA VAL A 7 41.19 -31.62 21.34
C VAL A 7 40.99 -30.80 20.06
N VAL A 8 40.68 -31.47 18.95
CA VAL A 8 39.83 -30.89 17.90
C VAL A 8 38.77 -31.93 17.53
N LEU A 9 37.66 -31.86 18.25
CA LEU A 9 36.40 -32.50 17.91
C LEU A 9 35.75 -31.61 16.82
N ILE A 10 35.82 -32.02 15.56
CA ILE A 10 35.07 -31.33 14.50
C ILE A 10 33.62 -31.78 14.63
N GLY A 11 32.83 -30.96 15.32
CA GLY A 11 31.38 -31.05 15.32
C GLY A 11 30.86 -30.74 13.92
N PHE A 12 30.27 -31.74 13.26
CA PHE A 12 29.31 -31.50 12.19
C PHE A 12 28.06 -30.88 12.83
N ALA A 13 28.07 -29.56 12.98
CA ALA A 13 26.85 -28.80 13.18
C ALA A 13 26.00 -28.99 11.92
N LEU A 14 24.81 -29.55 12.12
CA LEU A 14 23.72 -29.63 11.15
C LEU A 14 23.55 -28.27 10.47
N SER A 15 24.06 -28.16 9.25
CA SER A 15 23.84 -27.01 8.40
C SER A 15 22.42 -27.09 7.83
N GLY A 16 21.60 -26.14 8.25
CA GLY A 16 20.44 -25.69 7.50
C GLY A 16 19.14 -26.41 7.82
N CYS A 17 18.56 -26.14 8.99
CA CYS A 17 17.15 -25.76 8.97
C CYS A 17 17.06 -24.63 7.96
N GLY A 18 16.57 -24.93 6.76
CA GLY A 18 16.17 -23.89 5.83
C GLY A 18 15.14 -23.07 6.57
N ASP A 19 15.51 -21.83 6.86
CA ASP A 19 14.59 -20.80 7.29
C ASP A 19 13.46 -20.81 6.26
N ASN A 20 12.35 -21.46 6.61
CA ASN A 20 11.07 -20.91 6.21
C ASN A 20 11.10 -19.54 6.88
N GLU A 21 11.55 -18.53 6.13
CA GLU A 21 11.17 -17.16 6.38
C GLU A 21 9.64 -17.21 6.45
N ASP A 22 9.14 -17.40 7.67
CA ASP A 22 7.83 -16.94 8.10
C ASP A 22 7.86 -15.46 7.77
N THR A 23 7.59 -15.16 6.50
CA THR A 23 7.31 -13.82 6.04
C THR A 23 6.12 -13.46 6.89
N ILE A 24 6.37 -12.69 7.95
CA ILE A 24 5.35 -12.23 8.88
C ILE A 24 4.28 -11.64 7.99
N ASN A 25 3.17 -12.37 7.84
CA ASN A 25 2.16 -12.00 6.87
C ASN A 25 1.41 -10.81 7.47
N SER A 26 1.96 -9.61 7.24
CA SER A 26 1.48 -8.31 7.71
C SER A 26 -0.02 -8.14 7.47
N ASP A 27 -0.52 -8.80 6.42
CA ASP A 27 -1.92 -8.80 6.01
C ASP A 27 -2.83 -9.35 7.12
N LYS A 28 -2.37 -10.31 7.93
CA LYS A 28 -3.13 -10.84 9.07
C LYS A 28 -3.36 -9.77 10.14
N TYR A 29 -2.41 -8.86 10.35
CA TYR A 29 -2.54 -7.77 11.32
C TYR A 29 -3.55 -6.73 10.85
N LEU A 30 -3.74 -6.59 9.53
CA LEU A 30 -4.72 -5.67 8.96
C LEU A 30 -6.16 -6.19 9.04
N VAL A 31 -6.40 -7.49 9.19
CA VAL A 31 -7.77 -8.03 9.22
C VAL A 31 -8.61 -7.39 10.33
N GLY A 32 -9.77 -6.86 9.95
CA GLY A 32 -10.71 -6.17 10.85
C GLY A 32 -11.24 -4.86 10.27
N LYS A 33 -12.02 -4.13 11.08
CA LYS A 33 -12.53 -2.79 10.78
C LYS A 33 -11.63 -1.73 11.42
N TRP A 34 -11.44 -0.62 10.72
CA TRP A 34 -10.54 0.45 11.11
C TRP A 34 -11.18 1.80 10.88
N GLU A 35 -11.08 2.70 11.84
CA GLU A 35 -11.40 4.12 11.65
C GLU A 35 -10.10 4.84 11.24
N CYS A 36 -10.09 5.40 10.04
CA CYS A 36 -8.97 6.12 9.46
C CYS A 36 -9.25 7.63 9.46
N LYS A 37 -8.30 8.40 9.98
CA LYS A 37 -8.31 9.86 9.98
C LYS A 37 -7.22 10.36 9.04
N LEU A 38 -7.64 10.91 7.91
CA LEU A 38 -6.80 11.23 6.77
C LEU A 38 -6.81 12.74 6.49
N GLU A 39 -5.63 13.31 6.30
CA GLU A 39 -5.47 14.62 5.68
C GLU A 39 -5.35 14.46 4.17
N GLN A 40 -6.17 15.18 3.42
CA GLN A 40 -6.16 15.15 1.96
C GLN A 40 -5.57 16.45 1.41
N PHE A 41 -4.74 16.28 0.38
CA PHE A 41 -4.02 17.33 -0.32
C PHE A 41 -4.24 17.17 -1.82
N SER A 42 -4.33 18.28 -2.54
CA SER A 42 -4.43 18.26 -4.00
C SER A 42 -3.38 19.16 -4.66
N ALA A 43 -2.97 18.76 -5.86
CA ALA A 43 -2.20 19.60 -6.77
C ALA A 43 -2.96 19.66 -8.10
N LYS A 44 -3.28 20.89 -8.53
CA LYS A 44 -4.03 21.16 -9.76
C LYS A 44 -3.08 21.50 -10.89
N ASP A 45 -3.46 21.11 -12.11
CA ASP A 45 -2.76 21.57 -13.30
C ASP A 45 -3.10 23.03 -13.59
N ASN A 46 -2.05 23.83 -13.80
CA ASN A 46 -2.14 25.19 -14.30
C ASN A 46 -1.33 25.26 -15.59
N ASN A 47 -1.98 24.96 -16.72
CA ASN A 47 -1.42 25.01 -18.08
C ASN A 47 -0.20 24.08 -18.28
N GLY A 48 -0.31 22.81 -17.89
CA GLY A 48 0.74 21.80 -18.07
C GLY A 48 1.81 21.79 -16.98
N LYS A 49 1.65 22.59 -15.92
CA LYS A 49 2.49 22.58 -14.72
C LYS A 49 1.61 22.36 -13.49
N LEU A 50 1.89 21.27 -12.79
CA LEU A 50 1.25 20.98 -11.51
C LEU A 50 1.73 21.95 -10.43
N SER A 51 0.79 22.45 -9.62
CA SER A 51 1.08 23.22 -8.42
C SER A 51 1.76 22.36 -7.35
N ASN A 52 2.23 23.00 -6.29
CA ASN A 52 2.52 22.30 -5.04
C ASN A 52 1.22 21.75 -4.43
N TYR A 53 1.35 20.73 -3.59
CA TYR A 53 0.23 20.22 -2.80
C TYR A 53 -0.28 21.28 -1.83
N THR A 54 -1.59 21.40 -1.76
CA THR A 54 -2.30 22.23 -0.76
C THR A 54 -3.25 21.34 0.02
N LYS A 55 -3.32 21.51 1.34
CA LYS A 55 -4.30 20.78 2.18
C LYS A 55 -5.70 21.25 1.80
N GLU A 56 -6.57 20.30 1.51
CA GLU A 56 -7.95 20.57 1.10
C GLU A 56 -8.92 20.32 2.26
N ASN A 57 -8.80 19.15 2.90
CA ASN A 57 -9.78 18.66 3.86
C ASN A 57 -9.20 17.56 4.76
N GLU A 58 -9.91 17.30 5.85
CA GLU A 58 -9.74 16.13 6.69
C GLU A 58 -10.91 15.18 6.43
N VAL A 59 -10.61 13.89 6.31
CA VAL A 59 -11.57 12.83 5.99
C VAL A 59 -11.48 11.78 7.06
N ILE A 60 -12.64 11.36 7.56
CA ILE A 60 -12.78 10.14 8.36
C ILE A 60 -13.37 9.08 7.44
N SER A 61 -12.68 7.96 7.30
CA SER A 61 -13.16 6.79 6.55
C SER A 61 -13.11 5.55 7.43
N ILE A 62 -14.04 4.62 7.20
CA ILE A 62 -13.97 3.29 7.79
C ILE A 62 -13.37 2.35 6.75
N GLU A 63 -12.29 1.67 7.06
CA GLU A 63 -11.72 0.65 6.18
C GLU A 63 -11.88 -0.73 6.81
N GLU A 64 -12.40 -1.68 6.06
CA GLU A 64 -12.49 -3.07 6.52
C GLU A 64 -11.65 -3.96 5.62
N TYR A 65 -10.89 -4.84 6.26
CA TYR A 65 -9.97 -5.75 5.62
C TYR A 65 -10.32 -7.20 5.96
N LYS A 66 -10.30 -8.07 4.95
CA LYS A 66 -10.45 -9.52 5.12
C LYS A 66 -9.40 -10.29 4.33
N LEU A 67 -9.08 -11.48 4.82
CA LEU A 67 -8.27 -12.46 4.09
C LEU A 67 -9.18 -13.56 3.57
N GLU A 68 -9.07 -13.86 2.28
CA GLU A 68 -9.80 -14.95 1.63
C GLU A 68 -8.84 -15.63 0.65
N GLU A 69 -8.64 -16.94 0.78
CA GLU A 69 -7.67 -17.72 -0.03
C GLU A 69 -6.25 -17.12 -0.05
N GLY A 70 -5.78 -16.57 1.07
CA GLY A 70 -4.45 -15.95 1.18
C GLY A 70 -4.32 -14.59 0.51
N LYS A 71 -5.43 -14.02 0.02
CA LYS A 71 -5.51 -12.71 -0.61
C LYS A 71 -6.17 -11.70 0.32
N LEU A 72 -5.57 -10.52 0.43
CA LEU A 72 -6.15 -9.41 1.19
C LEU A 72 -7.17 -8.66 0.33
N TYR A 73 -8.35 -8.44 0.88
CA TYR A 73 -9.39 -7.61 0.29
C TYR A 73 -9.70 -6.47 1.24
N PHE A 74 -10.06 -5.33 0.67
CA PHE A 74 -10.53 -4.19 1.44
C PHE A 74 -11.86 -3.67 0.91
N LYS A 75 -12.60 -3.00 1.78
CA LYS A 75 -13.73 -2.15 1.43
C LYS A 75 -13.63 -0.86 2.25
N GLN A 76 -14.12 0.22 1.66
CA GLN A 76 -14.17 1.52 2.31
C GLN A 76 -15.61 1.89 2.62
N ASP A 77 -15.85 2.41 3.81
CA ASP A 77 -17.13 2.84 4.35
C ASP A 77 -18.21 1.77 4.16
N ASN A 78 -19.32 2.15 3.52
CA ASN A 78 -20.43 1.26 3.22
C ASN A 78 -20.38 0.72 1.78
N ALA A 79 -19.18 0.67 1.16
CA ALA A 79 -19.01 0.06 -0.15
C ALA A 79 -19.49 -1.40 -0.12
N LYS A 80 -20.28 -1.76 -1.14
CA LYS A 80 -20.85 -3.11 -1.26
C LYS A 80 -19.80 -4.13 -1.69
N ASP A 81 -18.90 -3.70 -2.57
CA ASP A 81 -17.96 -4.58 -3.23
C ASP A 81 -16.61 -4.60 -2.50
N TRP A 82 -16.06 -5.81 -2.36
CA TRP A 82 -14.71 -6.00 -1.87
C TRP A 82 -13.72 -5.85 -3.03
N VAL A 83 -12.70 -5.03 -2.81
CA VAL A 83 -11.63 -4.83 -3.77
C VAL A 83 -10.44 -5.67 -3.36
N TYR A 84 -9.97 -6.51 -4.29
CA TYR A 84 -8.73 -7.26 -4.09
C TYR A 84 -7.55 -6.29 -4.01
N LYS A 85 -6.80 -6.39 -2.91
CA LYS A 85 -5.57 -5.64 -2.69
C LYS A 85 -4.40 -6.52 -3.08
N ASP A 86 -4.02 -6.46 -4.35
CA ASP A 86 -2.88 -7.22 -4.87
C ASP A 86 -1.59 -6.69 -4.21
N ASN A 87 -0.99 -7.52 -3.35
CA ASN A 87 0.27 -7.33 -2.60
C ASN A 87 0.28 -6.25 -1.49
N VAL A 88 0.09 -6.69 -0.23
CA VAL A 88 0.51 -5.96 0.99
C VAL A 88 1.82 -6.53 1.57
N SER A 89 2.63 -7.21 0.75
CA SER A 89 4.02 -7.50 1.11
C SER A 89 4.93 -6.32 0.75
N THR A 90 5.60 -5.77 1.77
CA THR A 90 6.65 -4.73 1.74
C THR A 90 6.17 -3.30 1.95
N ILE A 91 6.29 -2.85 3.21
CA ILE A 91 6.62 -1.46 3.59
C ILE A 91 7.71 -0.97 2.61
N ASN A 92 7.37 -0.06 1.69
CA ASN A 92 8.15 0.41 0.52
C ASN A 92 8.00 -0.34 -0.82
N LYS A 93 6.78 -0.65 -1.28
CA LYS A 93 6.54 -0.82 -2.73
C LYS A 93 5.35 -0.03 -3.24
N ILE A 94 5.58 0.61 -4.39
CA ILE A 94 4.60 1.36 -5.16
C ILE A 94 3.55 0.38 -5.69
N ASN A 95 2.36 0.38 -5.08
CA ASN A 95 1.21 -0.19 -5.76
C ASN A 95 0.98 0.63 -7.03
N LYS A 96 0.86 -0.03 -8.18
CA LYS A 96 0.48 0.61 -9.44
C LYS A 96 -0.86 0.01 -9.84
N TYR A 97 -1.93 0.57 -9.32
CA TYR A 97 -3.26 0.22 -9.82
C TYR A 97 -3.36 0.75 -11.26
N LEU A 98 -3.51 -0.15 -12.23
CA LEU A 98 -3.90 0.16 -13.61
C LEU A 98 -5.38 -0.14 -13.73
N GLY A 99 -6.22 0.72 -13.15
CA GLY A 99 -7.66 0.66 -13.36
C GLY A 99 -7.98 1.12 -14.79
N LYS A 100 -8.44 0.21 -15.66
CA LYS A 100 -9.20 0.57 -16.86
C LYS A 100 -10.69 0.56 -16.45
N THR A 101 -11.29 1.73 -16.34
CA THR A 101 -12.75 1.85 -16.39
C THR A 101 -13.16 1.85 -17.86
N ASP A 102 -13.55 0.69 -18.38
CA ASP A 102 -14.20 0.57 -19.68
C ASP A 102 -15.61 1.18 -19.58
N THR A 103 -15.67 2.50 -19.74
CA THR A 103 -16.88 3.16 -20.23
C THR A 103 -16.53 3.59 -21.65
N ASN A 104 -17.35 3.17 -22.63
CA ASN A 104 -17.22 3.43 -24.07
C ASN A 104 -17.10 4.93 -24.40
N ASN A 105 -15.96 5.53 -24.11
CA ASN A 105 -15.58 6.88 -24.45
C ASN A 105 -14.05 6.92 -24.51
N ASP A 106 -13.51 6.89 -25.74
CA ASP A 106 -12.09 6.94 -26.13
C ASP A 106 -11.32 8.22 -25.69
N LYS A 107 -11.77 8.88 -24.61
CA LYS A 107 -11.19 10.09 -24.02
C LYS A 107 -10.64 9.86 -22.61
N LEU A 108 -10.76 8.65 -22.06
CA LEU A 108 -10.47 8.40 -20.66
C LEU A 108 -8.97 8.28 -20.36
N GLY A 109 -8.57 9.01 -19.33
CA GLY A 109 -7.25 8.93 -18.73
C GLY A 109 -7.00 7.65 -17.94
N SER A 110 -5.75 7.40 -17.55
CA SER A 110 -5.38 6.35 -16.59
C SER A 110 -5.25 6.92 -15.18
N ILE A 111 -5.68 6.18 -14.17
CA ILE A 111 -5.47 6.52 -12.76
C ILE A 111 -4.40 5.58 -12.23
N VAL A 112 -3.36 6.13 -11.60
CA VAL A 112 -2.37 5.36 -10.84
C VAL A 112 -2.56 5.71 -9.38
N ILE A 113 -2.76 4.69 -8.55
CA ILE A 113 -2.89 4.84 -7.10
C ILE A 113 -1.67 4.19 -6.48
N ILE A 114 -0.99 4.87 -5.56
CA ILE A 114 0.16 4.38 -4.81
C ILE A 114 -0.20 4.40 -3.34
N THR A 115 -0.40 3.23 -2.74
CA THR A 115 -0.73 3.09 -1.31
C THR A 115 0.46 2.53 -0.57
N SER A 116 0.88 3.22 0.50
CA SER A 116 1.89 2.80 1.46
C SER A 116 1.25 2.66 2.84
N MET A 117 1.52 1.55 3.51
CA MET A 117 1.00 1.25 4.84
C MET A 117 2.13 0.89 5.78
N PHE A 118 2.03 1.36 7.02
CA PHE A 118 2.97 1.05 8.07
C PHE A 118 2.23 0.63 9.33
N ILE A 119 2.33 -0.65 9.67
CA ILE A 119 1.68 -1.23 10.85
C ILE A 119 2.55 -0.91 12.07
N SER A 120 2.02 -0.13 13.00
CA SER A 120 2.73 0.22 14.23
C SER A 120 2.35 -0.70 15.40
N SER A 121 1.15 -1.29 15.36
CA SER A 121 0.68 -2.29 16.33
C SER A 121 -0.48 -3.10 15.75
N ASP A 122 -0.99 -4.06 16.51
CA ASP A 122 -2.23 -4.80 16.22
C ASP A 122 -3.49 -3.92 16.22
N LYS A 123 -3.40 -2.71 16.79
CA LYS A 123 -4.49 -1.73 16.89
C LYS A 123 -4.28 -0.47 16.06
N HIS A 124 -3.11 -0.27 15.46
CA HIS A 124 -2.79 0.96 14.75
C HIS A 124 -1.94 0.72 13.51
N PHE A 125 -2.25 1.43 12.43
CA PHE A 125 -1.37 1.59 11.28
C PHE A 125 -1.46 3.02 10.74
N SER A 126 -0.42 3.47 10.03
CA SER A 126 -0.48 4.68 9.22
C SER A 126 -0.59 4.33 7.73
N ILE A 127 -1.28 5.19 7.00
CA ILE A 127 -1.51 5.04 5.57
C ILE A 127 -1.12 6.33 4.86
N LYS A 128 -0.51 6.17 3.69
CA LYS A 128 -0.28 7.24 2.74
C LYS A 128 -0.69 6.76 1.36
N GLU A 129 -1.54 7.53 0.69
CA GLU A 129 -2.01 7.26 -0.66
C GLU A 129 -1.70 8.43 -1.59
N GLU A 130 -1.21 8.15 -2.79
CA GLU A 130 -1.05 9.14 -3.85
C GLU A 130 -1.76 8.67 -5.12
N LEU A 131 -2.71 9.47 -5.60
CA LEU A 131 -3.48 9.25 -6.81
C LEU A 131 -2.98 10.20 -7.90
N PHE A 132 -2.66 9.64 -9.06
CA PHE A 132 -2.21 10.37 -10.23
C PHE A 132 -3.22 10.18 -11.34
N PHE A 133 -3.88 11.27 -11.74
CA PHE A 133 -4.80 11.28 -12.87
C PHE A 133 -4.01 11.67 -14.11
N LYS A 134 -3.90 10.72 -15.04
CA LYS A 134 -3.20 10.89 -16.30
C LYS A 134 -4.21 11.00 -17.41
N LYS A 135 -4.03 11.93 -18.35
CA LYS A 135 -4.80 12.00 -19.58
C LYS A 135 -3.90 11.67 -20.75
N LYS A 136 -4.41 10.90 -21.70
CA LYS A 136 -3.71 10.66 -22.96
C LYS A 136 -3.90 11.86 -23.87
N ASP A 137 -2.80 12.42 -24.34
CA ASP A 137 -2.82 13.43 -25.40
C ASP A 137 -3.21 12.74 -26.71
N ILE A 138 -4.32 13.18 -27.31
CA ILE A 138 -4.87 12.64 -28.55
C ILE A 138 -3.92 12.92 -29.72
N ALA A 139 -3.17 14.02 -29.68
CA ALA A 139 -2.25 14.41 -30.76
C ALA A 139 -0.95 13.60 -30.75
N ASN A 140 -0.37 13.38 -29.55
CA ASN A 140 1.01 12.87 -29.44
C ASN A 140 1.12 11.50 -28.73
N LYS A 141 0.00 10.88 -28.35
CA LYS A 141 -0.08 9.61 -27.60
C LYS A 141 0.64 9.58 -26.23
N ASN A 142 1.25 10.69 -25.80
CA ASN A 142 1.90 10.82 -24.50
C ASN A 142 0.86 10.91 -23.38
N GLU A 143 1.17 10.31 -22.21
CA GLU A 143 0.37 10.48 -21.00
C GLU A 143 0.86 11.69 -20.20
N HIS A 144 -0.03 12.61 -19.86
CA HIS A 144 0.27 13.74 -18.98
C HIS A 144 -0.53 13.64 -17.68
N ILE A 145 0.13 13.84 -16.54
CA ILE A 145 -0.52 13.90 -15.23
C ILE A 145 -1.12 15.30 -15.07
N TYR A 146 -2.45 15.41 -15.07
CA TYR A 146 -3.15 16.69 -14.94
C TYR A 146 -3.70 16.94 -13.54
N SER A 147 -3.66 15.94 -12.66
CA SER A 147 -4.03 16.10 -11.26
C SER A 147 -3.33 15.07 -10.40
N LYS A 148 -2.96 15.50 -9.19
CA LYS A 148 -2.47 14.61 -8.13
C LYS A 148 -3.25 14.85 -6.85
N ILE A 149 -3.63 13.77 -6.20
CA ILE A 149 -4.22 13.80 -4.86
C ILE A 149 -3.29 12.99 -3.95
N LYS A 150 -3.04 13.51 -2.76
CA LYS A 150 -2.32 12.80 -1.70
C LYS A 150 -3.24 12.72 -0.49
N SER A 151 -3.33 11.57 0.14
CA SER A 151 -3.95 11.39 1.43
C SER A 151 -2.94 10.78 2.39
N GLU A 152 -2.85 11.26 3.62
CA GLU A 152 -2.02 10.61 4.64
C GLU A 152 -2.66 10.71 6.02
N GLY A 153 -2.45 9.70 6.85
CA GLY A 153 -3.07 9.67 8.17
C GLY A 153 -2.84 8.38 8.94
N TYR A 154 -3.65 8.20 9.97
CA TYR A 154 -3.60 7.05 10.88
C TYR A 154 -4.94 6.36 10.98
N CYS A 155 -4.89 5.06 11.19
CA CYS A 155 -6.03 4.20 11.34
C CYS A 155 -5.97 3.46 12.67
N THR A 156 -7.10 3.40 13.36
CA THR A 156 -7.25 2.72 14.65
C THR A 156 -8.26 1.59 14.50
N LYS A 157 -7.94 0.41 15.02
CA LYS A 157 -8.82 -0.75 14.96
C LYS A 157 -10.09 -0.50 15.78
N MET A 158 -11.24 -0.79 15.18
CA MET A 158 -12.53 -0.72 15.85
C MET A 158 -12.74 -2.01 16.65
N GLU A 159 -13.21 -1.87 17.88
CA GLU A 159 -13.54 -3.00 18.77
C GLU A 159 -14.80 -3.75 18.34
#